data_AF-A0A497D074-F1
#
_entry.id   AF-A0A497D074-F1
#
_cell.length_a   1.000
_cell.length_b   1.000
_cell.length_c   1.000
_cell.angle_alpha   90.00
_cell.angle_beta   90.00
_cell.angle_gamma   90.00
#
_symmetry.space_group_name_H-M   'P 1'
#
loop_
_entity.id
_entity.type
_entity.pdbx_description
1 polymer ?
#
loop_
_entity_poly.entity_id
_entity_poly.type
_entity_poly.pdbx_seq_one_letter_code
_entity_poly.pdbx_strand_id
1 'polypeptide(L)'
;MKNYIFGFIAFIIILTMYSCKGKLIGEFYLSSEMKAQIPFKGFEKIYFNTDNRTVFLLSGDDRFYQIYESSECINCRDYSLFEKEWIYFKDNLHELRLVLDTGRDNNYFSIGFDVNETSFGCSFISPLSQETLRDDELYHDSLVVNNKTYHNVFSDTLTHIGSIGIDPYPIRCYYSTGFGVVKIDFSDSTSWELENIEW
;
A
#
# COMPACT_ATOMS: atom_id res chain seq x y z
N MET A 1 17.95 -27.86 -54.32
CA MET A 1 18.02 -26.40 -54.07
C MET A 1 16.76 -25.81 -53.45
N LYS A 2 15.54 -26.09 -53.94
CA LYS A 2 14.29 -25.53 -53.38
C LYS A 2 14.04 -25.82 -51.88
N ASN A 3 14.43 -26.99 -51.38
CA ASN A 3 14.20 -27.37 -49.97
C ASN A 3 15.10 -26.63 -48.96
N TYR A 4 16.29 -26.17 -49.38
CA TYR A 4 17.21 -25.41 -48.51
C TYR A 4 16.78 -23.95 -48.36
N ILE A 5 16.15 -23.38 -49.38
CA ILE A 5 15.60 -22.02 -49.36
C ILE A 5 14.43 -21.94 -48.37
N PHE A 6 13.54 -22.94 -48.36
CA PHE A 6 12.44 -23.01 -47.39
C PHE A 6 12.93 -23.14 -45.94
N GLY A 7 13.93 -23.99 -45.70
CA GLY A 7 14.54 -24.12 -44.36
C GLY A 7 15.21 -22.84 -43.88
N PHE A 8 15.90 -22.13 -44.76
CA PHE A 8 16.55 -20.86 -44.44
C PHE A 8 15.55 -19.73 -44.15
N ILE A 9 14.46 -19.65 -44.92
CA ILE A 9 13.38 -18.66 -44.67
C ILE A 9 12.69 -18.96 -43.34
N ALA A 10 12.36 -20.23 -43.04
CA ALA A 10 11.77 -20.61 -41.76
C ALA A 10 12.70 -20.29 -40.57
N PHE A 11 14.00 -20.52 -40.73
CA PHE A 11 15.00 -20.18 -39.70
C PHE A 11 15.11 -18.67 -39.46
N ILE A 12 15.06 -17.84 -40.51
CA ILE A 12 15.03 -16.38 -40.37
C ILE A 12 13.75 -15.90 -39.69
N ILE A 13 12.58 -16.48 -40.05
CA ILE A 13 11.31 -16.14 -39.41
C ILE A 13 11.32 -16.51 -37.92
N ILE A 14 11.87 -17.68 -37.56
CA ILE A 14 12.02 -18.07 -36.15
C ILE A 14 12.96 -17.09 -35.43
N LEU A 15 14.10 -16.73 -36.02
CA LEU A 15 15.03 -15.76 -35.44
C LEU A 15 14.41 -14.37 -35.25
N THR A 16 13.58 -13.89 -36.19
CA THR A 16 12.92 -12.58 -36.05
C THR A 16 11.82 -12.59 -34.98
N MET A 17 11.14 -13.73 -34.77
CA MET A 17 10.18 -13.90 -33.68
C MET A 17 10.84 -13.92 -32.29
N TYR A 18 12.09 -14.37 -32.18
CA TYR A 18 12.86 -14.34 -30.93
C TYR A 18 13.58 -12.99 -30.65
N SER A 19 13.78 -12.15 -31.67
CA SER A 19 14.58 -10.91 -31.52
C SER A 19 13.79 -9.64 -31.14
N CYS A 20 12.45 -9.66 -31.15
CA CYS A 20 11.67 -8.53 -30.63
C CYS A 20 11.67 -8.54 -29.09
N LYS A 21 12.68 -7.95 -28.46
CA LYS A 21 12.56 -7.57 -27.04
C LYS A 21 11.44 -6.53 -26.93
N GLY A 22 10.66 -6.63 -25.86
CA GLY A 22 9.68 -5.61 -25.51
C GLY A 22 10.28 -4.22 -25.49
N LYS A 23 9.51 -3.21 -25.91
CA LYS A 23 9.93 -1.82 -25.75
C LYS A 23 9.51 -1.33 -24.37
N LEU A 24 10.43 -0.68 -23.64
CA LEU A 24 10.08 0.14 -22.48
C LEU A 24 9.28 1.35 -22.96
N ILE A 25 8.05 1.49 -22.49
CA ILE A 25 7.17 2.58 -22.92
C ILE A 25 6.93 3.66 -21.84
N GLY A 26 7.26 3.36 -20.59
CA GLY A 26 7.07 4.28 -19.47
C GLY A 26 7.84 3.88 -18.23
N GLU A 27 8.20 4.88 -17.43
CA GLU A 27 8.85 4.72 -16.15
C GLU A 27 8.11 5.58 -15.13
N PHE A 28 7.59 4.95 -14.09
CA PHE A 28 6.78 5.58 -13.06
C PHE A 28 7.49 5.36 -11.72
N TYR A 29 8.02 6.45 -11.16
CA TYR A 29 8.82 6.44 -9.94
C TYR A 29 8.15 7.29 -8.86
N LEU A 30 8.31 6.89 -7.60
CA LEU A 30 7.78 7.62 -6.44
C LEU A 30 8.59 8.89 -6.22
N SER A 31 7.89 10.02 -6.09
CA SER A 31 8.54 11.29 -5.74
C SER A 31 8.98 11.30 -4.28
N SER A 32 9.93 12.18 -3.93
CA SER A 32 10.32 12.38 -2.53
C SER A 32 9.15 12.79 -1.63
N GLU A 33 8.19 13.54 -2.17
CA GLU A 33 6.97 13.94 -1.46
C GLU A 33 6.09 12.72 -1.12
N MET A 34 5.89 11.81 -2.08
CA MET A 34 5.15 10.56 -1.85
C MET A 34 5.85 9.68 -0.81
N LYS A 35 7.18 9.53 -0.91
CA LYS A 35 7.97 8.71 0.03
C LYS A 35 7.93 9.25 1.46
N ALA A 36 7.86 10.57 1.61
CA ALA A 36 7.78 11.24 2.91
C ALA A 36 6.44 11.00 3.63
N GLN A 37 5.44 10.42 2.97
CA GLN A 37 4.13 10.14 3.57
C GLN A 37 4.16 8.96 4.52
N ILE A 38 5.13 8.05 4.38
CA ILE A 38 5.43 7.00 5.36
C ILE A 38 6.53 7.56 6.29
N PRO A 39 6.21 7.94 7.55
CA PRO A 39 7.18 8.57 8.43
C PRO A 39 8.23 7.59 8.99
N PHE A 40 8.02 6.28 8.76
CA PHE A 40 8.84 5.21 9.28
C PHE A 40 10.06 4.90 8.40
N LYS A 41 11.16 4.54 9.06
CA LYS A 41 12.44 4.12 8.48
C LYS A 41 12.63 2.60 8.53
N GLY A 42 11.90 1.90 9.40
CA GLY A 42 12.05 0.48 9.66
C GLY A 42 12.40 0.18 11.12
N PHE A 43 11.96 -0.97 11.62
CA PHE A 43 12.21 -1.46 12.98
C PHE A 43 11.61 -0.64 14.14
N GLU A 44 10.82 0.39 13.86
CA GLU A 44 10.10 1.12 14.91
C GLU A 44 9.06 0.21 15.59
N LYS A 45 8.66 0.59 16.80
CA LYS A 45 7.61 -0.10 17.55
C LYS A 45 6.41 0.80 17.74
N ILE A 46 5.25 0.33 17.33
CA ILE A 46 3.99 1.08 17.43
C ILE A 46 3.13 0.45 18.52
N TYR A 47 2.76 1.28 19.50
CA TYR A 47 1.90 0.88 20.61
C TYR A 47 0.51 1.44 20.39
N PHE A 48 -0.49 0.57 20.43
CA PHE A 48 -1.90 0.95 20.39
C PHE A 48 -2.56 0.62 21.71
N ASN A 49 -3.39 1.54 22.17
CA ASN A 49 -4.27 1.39 23.31
C ASN A 49 -5.67 1.03 22.80
N THR A 50 -6.29 0.03 23.40
CA THR A 50 -7.68 -0.35 23.15
C THR A 50 -8.60 0.28 24.18
N ASP A 51 -9.91 0.29 23.92
CA ASP A 51 -10.92 0.85 24.85
C ASP A 51 -10.86 0.24 26.27
N ASN A 52 -10.45 -1.01 26.42
CA ASN A 52 -10.26 -1.67 27.73
C ASN A 52 -8.90 -1.35 28.39
N ARG A 53 -8.16 -0.37 27.87
CA ARG A 53 -6.82 0.06 28.29
C ARG A 53 -5.74 -1.01 28.16
N THR A 54 -5.93 -1.98 27.27
CA THR A 54 -4.89 -2.94 26.94
C THR A 54 -3.99 -2.31 25.89
N VAL A 55 -2.69 -2.26 26.17
CA VAL A 55 -1.70 -1.82 25.21
C VAL A 55 -1.11 -3.05 24.53
N PHE A 56 -1.16 -3.09 23.20
CA PHE A 56 -0.44 -4.08 22.41
C PHE A 56 0.57 -3.40 21.48
N LEU A 57 1.54 -4.18 21.03
CA LEU A 57 2.73 -3.73 20.32
C LEU A 57 2.75 -4.36 18.94
N LEU A 58 2.88 -3.54 17.90
CA LEU A 58 3.28 -3.99 16.58
C LEU A 58 4.75 -3.63 16.33
N SER A 59 5.57 -4.63 16.02
CA SER A 59 6.99 -4.43 15.73
C SER A 59 7.21 -4.25 14.24
N GLY A 60 7.88 -3.17 13.88
CA GLY A 60 8.25 -2.84 12.51
C GLY A 60 9.30 -3.80 11.96
N ASP A 61 9.18 -4.09 10.67
CA ASP A 61 10.19 -4.77 9.87
C ASP A 61 11.06 -3.74 9.12
N ASP A 62 11.94 -4.20 8.24
CA ASP A 62 12.62 -3.35 7.28
C ASP A 62 11.63 -2.58 6.38
N ARG A 63 12.06 -1.42 5.88
CA ARG A 63 11.38 -0.74 4.76
C ARG A 63 11.84 -1.37 3.45
N PHE A 64 10.91 -1.93 2.72
CA PHE A 64 11.17 -2.63 1.46
C PHE A 64 10.91 -1.72 0.26
N TYR A 65 11.63 -2.03 -0.82
CA TYR A 65 11.60 -1.29 -2.07
C TYR A 65 11.69 -2.26 -3.25
N GLN A 66 10.92 -2.00 -4.29
CA GLN A 66 10.98 -2.75 -5.54
C GLN A 66 10.71 -1.86 -6.74
N ILE A 67 11.54 -2.01 -7.78
CA ILE A 67 11.15 -1.67 -9.16
C ILE A 67 10.68 -2.94 -9.83
N TYR A 68 9.51 -2.91 -10.47
CA TYR A 68 8.95 -4.05 -11.18
C TYR A 68 8.47 -3.69 -12.58
N GLU A 69 8.48 -4.69 -13.46
CA GLU A 69 7.98 -4.58 -14.82
C GLU A 69 6.51 -5.02 -14.86
N SER A 70 5.65 -4.25 -15.54
CA SER A 70 4.31 -4.68 -15.91
C SER A 70 4.11 -4.60 -17.40
N SER A 71 3.60 -5.68 -17.99
CA SER A 71 3.23 -5.72 -19.41
C SER A 71 2.07 -4.77 -19.70
N GLU A 72 2.09 -4.17 -20.89
CA GLU A 72 1.04 -3.24 -21.34
C GLU A 72 -0.27 -3.92 -21.71
N CYS A 73 -0.20 -5.20 -22.04
CA CYS A 73 -1.32 -6.02 -22.45
C CYS A 73 -0.93 -7.50 -22.41
N ILE A 74 -1.92 -8.39 -22.42
CA ILE A 74 -1.73 -9.85 -22.26
C ILE A 74 -0.77 -10.45 -23.31
N ASN A 75 -0.68 -9.87 -24.51
CA ASN A 75 0.06 -10.45 -25.64
C ASN A 75 1.14 -9.54 -26.24
N CYS A 76 1.38 -8.34 -25.69
CA CYS A 76 2.46 -7.48 -26.13
C CYS A 76 3.69 -7.70 -25.26
N ARG A 77 4.86 -7.50 -25.87
CA ARG A 77 6.13 -7.53 -25.14
C ARG A 77 6.46 -6.18 -24.53
N ASP A 78 5.78 -5.12 -24.94
CA ASP A 78 5.96 -3.77 -24.39
C ASP A 78 5.60 -3.74 -22.91
N TYR A 79 6.36 -2.96 -22.15
CA TYR A 79 6.28 -2.92 -20.70
C TYR A 79 6.57 -1.52 -20.16
N SER A 80 6.12 -1.29 -18.93
CA SER A 80 6.48 -0.12 -18.13
C SER A 80 7.13 -0.56 -16.82
N LEU A 81 7.99 0.31 -16.29
CA LEU A 81 8.59 0.15 -14.97
C LEU A 81 7.78 0.94 -13.93
N PHE A 82 7.56 0.31 -12.79
CA PHE A 82 6.83 0.87 -11.66
C PHE A 82 7.65 0.71 -10.40
N GLU A 83 7.49 1.65 -9.49
CA GLU A 83 8.10 1.66 -8.18
C GLU A 83 7.08 1.39 -7.09
N LYS A 84 7.48 0.56 -6.13
CA LYS A 84 6.71 0.24 -4.93
C LYS A 84 7.59 0.30 -3.71
N GLU A 85 7.09 0.90 -2.64
CA GLU A 85 7.70 0.89 -1.31
C GLU A 85 6.67 0.41 -0.29
N TRP A 86 7.11 -0.39 0.69
CA TRP A 86 6.23 -0.83 1.75
C TRP A 86 6.96 -1.12 3.05
N ILE A 87 6.21 -1.12 4.14
CA ILE A 87 6.68 -1.48 5.47
C ILE A 87 5.58 -2.26 6.20
N TYR A 88 5.99 -3.20 7.04
CA TYR A 88 5.11 -4.01 7.87
C TYR A 88 5.36 -3.72 9.34
N PHE A 89 4.28 -3.76 10.12
CA PHE A 89 4.28 -3.80 11.58
C PHE A 89 3.42 -4.97 12.00
N LYS A 90 3.97 -5.90 12.79
CA LYS A 90 3.25 -7.15 13.11
C LYS A 90 3.49 -7.61 14.54
N ASP A 91 2.54 -8.38 15.03
CA ASP A 91 2.69 -9.26 16.18
C ASP A 91 2.24 -10.69 15.79
N ASN A 92 1.81 -11.50 16.76
CA ASN A 92 1.36 -12.87 16.49
C ASN A 92 -0.06 -12.97 15.91
N LEU A 93 -0.86 -11.92 16.00
CA LEU A 93 -2.30 -11.91 15.65
C LEU A 93 -2.67 -10.84 14.61
N HIS A 94 -1.83 -9.83 14.46
CA HIS A 94 -2.11 -8.62 13.72
C HIS A 94 -0.97 -8.27 12.77
N GLU A 95 -1.32 -7.75 11.59
CA GLU A 95 -0.40 -7.12 10.66
C GLU A 95 -0.96 -5.76 10.23
N LEU A 96 -0.15 -4.72 10.33
CA LEU A 96 -0.38 -3.42 9.71
C LEU A 96 0.66 -3.25 8.58
N ARG A 97 0.20 -2.98 7.37
CA ARG A 97 1.03 -2.79 6.19
C ARG A 97 0.78 -1.42 5.58
N LEU A 98 1.83 -0.65 5.35
CA LEU A 98 1.76 0.61 4.61
C LEU A 98 2.44 0.41 3.25
N VAL A 99 1.77 0.79 2.17
CA VAL A 99 2.24 0.58 0.80
C VAL A 99 2.11 1.88 0.01
N LEU A 100 3.19 2.30 -0.64
CA LEU A 100 3.19 3.26 -1.72
C LEU A 100 3.40 2.49 -3.03
N ASP A 101 2.53 2.71 -4.00
CA ASP A 101 2.57 2.03 -5.28
C ASP A 101 2.34 3.03 -6.41
N THR A 102 3.29 3.10 -7.36
CA THR A 102 3.08 3.93 -8.55
C THR A 102 2.09 3.29 -9.49
N GLY A 103 1.24 4.10 -10.08
CA GLY A 103 0.36 3.67 -11.16
C GLY A 103 0.51 4.59 -12.36
N ARG A 104 -0.07 4.16 -13.49
CA ARG A 104 -0.01 4.93 -14.73
C ARG A 104 -0.76 6.24 -14.63
N ASP A 105 -1.97 6.17 -14.09
CA ASP A 105 -2.89 7.31 -14.02
C ASP A 105 -2.80 7.98 -12.65
N ASN A 106 -2.70 7.18 -11.58
CA ASN A 106 -2.59 7.66 -10.21
C ASN A 106 -1.58 6.81 -9.45
N ASN A 107 -0.91 7.43 -8.49
CA ASN A 107 -0.14 6.73 -7.48
C ASN A 107 -1.03 6.49 -6.26
N TYR A 108 -0.78 5.41 -5.55
CA TYR A 108 -1.62 4.98 -4.45
C TYR A 108 -0.81 4.88 -3.16
N PHE A 109 -1.43 5.35 -2.08
CA PHE A 109 -1.00 5.06 -0.72
C PHE A 109 -2.06 4.18 -0.07
N SER A 110 -1.69 2.98 0.34
CA SER A 110 -2.62 1.98 0.88
C SER A 110 -2.20 1.53 2.26
N ILE A 111 -3.18 1.32 3.12
CA ILE A 111 -3.02 0.79 4.46
C ILE A 111 -3.77 -0.53 4.50
N GLY A 112 -3.03 -1.62 4.61
CA GLY A 112 -3.56 -2.95 4.85
C GLY A 112 -3.54 -3.27 6.34
N PHE A 113 -4.57 -3.95 6.81
CA PHE A 113 -4.69 -4.35 8.20
C PHE A 113 -5.30 -5.74 8.28
N ASP A 114 -4.51 -6.71 8.76
CA ASP A 114 -4.93 -8.09 8.91
C ASP A 114 -5.17 -8.41 10.39
N VAL A 115 -6.34 -8.98 10.69
CA VAL A 115 -6.73 -9.46 12.03
C VAL A 115 -7.19 -10.89 11.92
N ASN A 116 -6.52 -11.82 12.62
CA ASN A 116 -6.89 -13.25 12.59
C ASN A 116 -7.12 -13.77 11.16
N GLU A 117 -6.17 -13.50 10.25
CA GLU A 117 -6.22 -13.91 8.83
C GLU A 117 -7.30 -13.24 7.97
N THR A 118 -8.09 -12.31 8.52
CA THR A 118 -9.03 -11.49 7.74
C THR A 118 -8.38 -10.16 7.37
N SER A 119 -8.26 -9.91 6.07
CA SER A 119 -7.64 -8.69 5.55
C SER A 119 -8.63 -7.55 5.33
N PHE A 120 -8.27 -6.39 5.85
CA PHE A 120 -8.93 -5.11 5.64
C PHE A 120 -7.98 -4.14 4.94
N GLY A 121 -8.51 -3.21 4.16
CA GLY A 121 -7.68 -2.24 3.47
C GLY A 121 -8.41 -0.93 3.18
N CYS A 122 -7.67 0.15 3.30
CA CYS A 122 -8.05 1.47 2.80
C CYS A 122 -6.94 1.97 1.86
N SER A 123 -7.29 2.87 0.95
CA SER A 123 -6.35 3.40 -0.05
C SER A 123 -6.66 4.86 -0.31
N PHE A 124 -5.64 5.61 -0.72
CA PHE A 124 -5.73 7.02 -1.04
C PHE A 124 -4.94 7.29 -2.31
N ILE A 125 -5.30 8.35 -3.02
CA ILE A 125 -4.45 8.89 -4.09
C ILE A 125 -3.23 9.55 -3.44
N SER A 126 -2.04 9.18 -3.90
CA SER A 126 -0.76 9.71 -3.45
C SER A 126 -0.22 10.78 -4.43
N PRO A 127 0.27 11.93 -3.94
CA PRO A 127 0.42 12.28 -2.53
C PRO A 127 -0.92 12.60 -1.84
N LEU A 128 -1.12 12.08 -0.62
CA LEU A 128 -2.13 12.54 0.34
C LEU A 128 -2.20 14.07 0.41
N SER A 129 -3.35 14.61 0.02
CA SER A 129 -3.71 16.02 0.14
C SER A 129 -5.24 16.13 0.24
N GLN A 130 -5.75 17.26 0.72
CA GLN A 130 -7.20 17.48 0.75
C GLN A 130 -7.81 17.52 -0.66
N GLU A 131 -7.05 17.93 -1.66
CA GLU A 131 -7.50 18.08 -3.05
C GLU A 131 -7.59 16.74 -3.81
N THR A 132 -6.90 15.71 -3.31
CA THR A 132 -6.84 14.38 -3.93
C THR A 132 -7.80 13.38 -3.31
N LEU A 133 -8.65 13.81 -2.36
CA LEU A 133 -9.59 12.93 -1.69
C LEU A 133 -10.77 12.50 -2.57
N ARG A 134 -11.17 11.24 -2.42
CA ARG A 134 -12.39 10.65 -2.98
C ARG A 134 -13.58 10.85 -2.02
N ASP A 135 -14.80 10.59 -2.52
CA ASP A 135 -16.05 10.89 -1.80
C ASP A 135 -16.21 10.19 -0.43
N ASP A 136 -15.59 9.02 -0.23
CA ASP A 136 -15.61 8.22 0.99
C ASP A 136 -14.44 8.50 1.95
N GLU A 137 -13.47 9.29 1.49
CA GLU A 137 -12.30 9.71 2.21
C GLU A 137 -12.54 11.08 2.88
N LEU A 138 -11.98 11.25 4.08
CA LEU A 138 -12.19 12.44 4.89
C LEU A 138 -10.86 13.06 5.28
N TYR A 139 -10.82 14.39 5.28
CA TYR A 139 -9.73 15.16 5.85
C TYR A 139 -10.18 15.82 7.16
N HIS A 140 -9.35 15.71 8.18
CA HIS A 140 -9.52 16.33 9.48
C HIS A 140 -8.33 17.24 9.75
N ASP A 141 -8.58 18.53 9.94
CA ASP A 141 -7.54 19.50 10.34
C ASP A 141 -6.84 19.06 11.63
N SER A 142 -7.59 18.47 12.55
CA SER A 142 -7.06 17.83 13.74
C SER A 142 -7.97 16.71 14.25
N LEU A 143 -7.37 15.75 14.93
CA LEU A 143 -8.05 14.67 15.63
C LEU A 143 -7.41 14.47 17.01
N VAL A 144 -8.23 14.42 18.05
CA VAL A 144 -7.76 14.07 19.40
C VAL A 144 -7.88 12.55 19.57
N VAL A 145 -6.76 11.90 19.82
CA VAL A 145 -6.65 10.46 20.04
C VAL A 145 -5.80 10.24 21.29
N ASN A 146 -6.31 9.47 22.25
CA ASN A 146 -5.62 9.18 23.50
C ASN A 146 -4.98 10.42 24.18
N ASN A 147 -5.77 11.49 24.33
CA ASN A 147 -5.36 12.79 24.89
C ASN A 147 -4.21 13.51 24.15
N LYS A 148 -3.89 13.13 22.91
CA LYS A 148 -2.93 13.82 22.03
C LYS A 148 -3.65 14.35 20.80
N THR A 149 -3.27 15.54 20.35
CA THR A 149 -3.81 16.14 19.13
C THR A 149 -2.89 15.82 17.96
N TYR A 150 -3.44 15.16 16.95
CA TYR A 150 -2.79 14.90 15.67
C TYR A 150 -3.35 15.85 14.62
N HIS A 151 -2.49 16.39 13.77
CA HIS A 151 -2.87 17.33 12.71
C HIS A 151 -2.78 16.67 11.34
N ASN A 152 -3.51 17.22 10.37
CA ASN A 152 -3.54 16.77 8.98
C ASN A 152 -3.83 15.26 8.89
N VAL A 153 -5.01 14.86 9.39
CA VAL A 153 -5.40 13.46 9.48
C VAL A 153 -6.33 13.11 8.32
N PHE A 154 -5.96 12.09 7.57
CA PHE A 154 -6.75 11.51 6.48
C PHE A 154 -7.44 10.25 6.98
N SER A 155 -8.69 10.01 6.61
CA SER A 155 -9.38 8.77 6.97
C SER A 155 -10.21 8.20 5.85
N ASP A 156 -10.26 6.88 5.78
CA ASP A 156 -10.99 6.13 4.76
C ASP A 156 -11.64 4.89 5.39
N THR A 157 -12.73 4.42 4.76
CA THR A 157 -13.45 3.22 5.17
C THR A 157 -12.61 1.99 4.86
N LEU A 158 -12.46 1.11 5.85
CA LEU A 158 -11.76 -0.16 5.65
C LEU A 158 -12.68 -1.14 4.91
N THR A 159 -12.21 -1.63 3.77
CA THR A 159 -12.90 -2.63 2.95
C THR A 159 -12.28 -4.01 3.14
N HIS A 160 -13.04 -5.07 2.91
CA HIS A 160 -12.56 -6.45 2.98
C HIS A 160 -13.13 -7.27 1.82
N ILE A 161 -12.53 -8.42 1.55
CA ILE A 161 -13.02 -9.39 0.55
C ILE A 161 -13.49 -10.65 1.25
N GLY A 162 -14.70 -11.11 0.95
CA GLY A 162 -15.26 -12.35 1.50
C GLY A 162 -16.19 -12.12 2.69
N SER A 163 -16.43 -13.16 3.46
CA SER A 163 -17.26 -13.07 4.67
C SER A 163 -16.43 -12.61 5.87
N ILE A 164 -16.94 -11.66 6.64
CA ILE A 164 -16.33 -11.25 7.91
C ILE A 164 -16.59 -12.35 8.94
N GLY A 165 -15.55 -13.11 9.29
CA GLY A 165 -15.59 -14.14 10.34
C GLY A 165 -15.23 -13.64 11.74
N ILE A 166 -14.98 -12.33 11.88
CA ILE A 166 -14.52 -11.70 13.13
C ILE A 166 -15.49 -10.59 13.56
N ASP A 167 -15.73 -10.48 14.87
CA ASP A 167 -16.52 -9.41 15.48
C ASP A 167 -15.86 -9.03 16.82
N PRO A 168 -15.53 -7.75 17.05
CA PRO A 168 -15.72 -6.63 16.15
C PRO A 168 -14.72 -6.63 14.98
N TYR A 169 -15.09 -5.97 13.87
CA TYR A 169 -14.25 -5.82 12.69
C TYR A 169 -13.90 -4.35 12.40
N PRO A 170 -12.73 -4.08 11.81
CA PRO A 170 -12.30 -2.73 11.47
C PRO A 170 -13.20 -2.08 10.42
N ILE A 171 -13.58 -0.81 10.63
CA ILE A 171 -14.46 -0.06 9.72
C ILE A 171 -13.82 1.21 9.16
N ARG A 172 -12.85 1.82 9.85
CA ARG A 172 -12.22 3.07 9.38
C ARG A 172 -10.79 3.20 9.91
N CYS A 173 -9.90 3.65 9.04
CA CYS A 173 -8.50 3.94 9.35
C CYS A 173 -8.29 5.45 9.43
N TYR A 174 -7.48 5.94 10.38
CA TYR A 174 -7.09 7.35 10.49
C TYR A 174 -5.56 7.46 10.42
N TYR A 175 -5.05 8.27 9.51
CA TYR A 175 -3.65 8.35 9.16
C TYR A 175 -3.14 9.79 9.20
N SER A 176 -1.98 10.01 9.84
CA SER A 176 -1.24 11.26 9.83
C SER A 176 0.12 11.05 9.18
N THR A 177 0.53 11.90 8.24
CA THR A 177 1.84 11.78 7.57
C THR A 177 3.02 11.92 8.52
N GLY A 178 2.84 12.54 9.70
CA GLY A 178 3.89 12.67 10.71
C GLY A 178 3.96 11.49 11.71
N PHE A 179 2.90 10.69 11.83
CA PHE A 179 2.77 9.70 12.91
C PHE A 179 2.27 8.32 12.44
N GLY A 180 1.95 8.15 11.16
CA GLY A 180 1.40 6.91 10.62
C GLY A 180 -0.08 6.74 10.97
N VAL A 181 -0.50 5.50 11.20
CA VAL A 181 -1.87 5.21 11.64
C VAL A 181 -2.05 5.65 13.09
N VAL A 182 -2.95 6.61 13.31
CA VAL A 182 -3.22 7.17 14.63
C VAL A 182 -4.42 6.52 15.30
N LYS A 183 -5.40 6.02 14.52
CA LYS A 183 -6.61 5.39 15.06
C LYS A 183 -7.23 4.41 14.07
N ILE A 184 -7.85 3.35 14.59
CA ILE A 184 -8.71 2.42 13.83
C ILE A 184 -10.02 2.25 14.60
N ASP A 185 -11.15 2.52 13.94
CA ASP A 185 -12.49 2.29 14.50
C ASP A 185 -13.01 0.91 14.12
N PHE A 186 -13.80 0.33 15.02
CA PHE A 186 -14.39 -1.00 14.88
C PHE A 186 -15.93 -0.97 14.86
N SER A 187 -16.53 -2.04 14.36
CA SER A 187 -17.98 -2.21 14.16
C SER A 187 -18.83 -2.09 15.44
N ASP A 188 -18.25 -2.36 16.60
CA ASP A 188 -18.89 -2.27 17.92
C ASP A 188 -18.71 -0.90 18.59
N SER A 189 -18.24 0.10 17.84
CA SER A 189 -17.89 1.45 18.32
C SER A 189 -16.66 1.52 19.22
N THR A 190 -15.91 0.43 19.38
CA THR A 190 -14.59 0.48 20.03
C THR A 190 -13.51 0.96 19.06
N SER A 191 -12.34 1.31 19.60
CA SER A 191 -11.23 1.77 18.78
C SER A 191 -9.87 1.28 19.27
N TRP A 192 -8.92 1.28 18.35
CA TRP A 192 -7.50 1.22 18.64
C TRP A 192 -6.91 2.59 18.43
N GLU A 193 -6.24 3.12 19.44
CA GLU A 193 -5.75 4.48 19.49
C GLU A 193 -4.24 4.49 19.70
N LEU A 194 -3.51 5.27 18.90
CA LEU A 194 -2.05 5.35 19.00
C LEU A 194 -1.63 5.89 20.38
N GLU A 195 -0.91 5.06 21.12
CA GLU A 195 -0.31 5.39 22.42
C GLU A 195 1.06 6.05 22.23
N ASN A 196 1.97 5.34 21.55
CA ASN A 196 3.36 5.75 21.40
C ASN A 196 4.02 5.10 20.17
N ILE A 197 5.09 5.74 19.69
CA ILE A 197 6.02 5.18 18.70
C ILE A 197 7.42 5.23 19.31
N GLU A 198 8.11 4.09 19.38
CA GLU A 198 9.55 4.06 19.62
C GLU A 198 10.29 4.07 18.28
N TRP A 199 11.02 5.16 18.05
CA TRP A 199 11.80 5.44 16.85
C TRP A 199 13.24 4.90 16.92
#